data_AF-A0A973Y1E4-F1
#
_entry.id   AF-A0A973Y1E4-F1
#
_cell.length_a   1.000
_cell.length_b   1.000
_cell.length_c   1.000
_cell.angle_alpha   90.00
_cell.angle_beta   90.00
_cell.angle_gamma   90.00
#
_symmetry.space_group_name_H-M   'P 1'
#
loop_
_entity.id
_entity.type
_entity.pdbx_description
1 polymer ?
#
loop_
_entity_poly.entity_id
_entity_poly.type
_entity_poly.pdbx_seq_one_letter_code
_entity_poly.pdbx_strand_id
1 'polypeptide(L)'
;MGRATREERRPAGRGRRKAAPRRTVAGHSAQGAGRRGGVLHVVAHPADVLSLTGAEAGPALDEPGRPLTVVCLAAGDAAGRAALLDTLGVGAGWSRRGERLPDGTSLDIHTLSPASRIEVCFVDAAGRLARGAEQERARLAAALLERFPAAVLRTTDPDPEHIAWDAEVATYADHPEHTAVAEAVLEAVRLRADRPETAGLVVECFRAAAPCDEPGAPGSVVNRYPGRRVWLTRGADGRLAAYAAVGGGIVRWTEEMPGGPGWTEWRSPDTPSLLPVLAVAQSPEGWVHLVSLRRTPDPAGGALVEVMHAVQYQSGRPAAPWRSLGNPNGSHPVKSREVGVPAVVVDADGCPHLFARNFGRGVSSRSQAKDGSWGGWTDRQGSGVTDGLAAVLDDQGAPEVFAPSDEGVLRWHRAPDGDGLVRSPHPLPLLPVPGSPLAAQPTGGGRITVYGSDARDGALWALRTDGAATRIGGAGGAGVTLARAAIDGYDCTVLLQRAPEGETAIAAYPTEHEASDLWWERTGGQGVREPAAAVDAYGRLVVASLDPEGRLRVARQDTTAPGLLLGGWVTV
;
A
#
# COMPACT_ATOMS: atom_id res chain seq x y z
N MET A 1 45.71 86.86 32.91
CA MET A 1 44.27 86.96 32.58
C MET A 1 43.85 85.59 32.04
N GLY A 2 43.36 84.67 32.90
CA GLY A 2 41.93 84.30 33.07
C GLY A 2 41.58 83.15 32.10
N ARG A 3 40.89 82.04 32.39
CA ARG A 3 40.02 81.45 33.45
C ARG A 3 40.09 79.92 33.21
N ALA A 4 40.14 79.02 34.19
CA ALA A 4 39.12 78.55 35.13
C ALA A 4 37.87 77.87 34.51
N THR A 5 37.62 76.61 34.94
CA THR A 5 36.33 75.97 35.35
C THR A 5 35.26 75.67 34.28
N ARG A 6 34.32 74.73 34.40
CA ARG A 6 33.99 73.56 35.27
C ARG A 6 32.61 73.05 34.77
N GLU A 7 32.38 71.74 34.90
CA GLU A 7 31.14 70.93 35.03
C GLU A 7 29.74 71.38 34.54
N GLU A 8 29.03 70.31 34.13
CA GLU A 8 27.62 69.97 34.41
C GLU A 8 26.49 70.62 33.60
N ARG A 9 25.68 69.74 32.98
CA ARG A 9 24.26 69.56 33.33
C ARG A 9 23.65 68.37 32.56
N ARG A 10 23.16 67.37 33.30
CA ARG A 10 21.93 66.63 32.95
C ARG A 10 20.76 67.37 33.62
N PRO A 11 19.52 67.32 33.07
CA PRO A 11 18.58 66.31 33.58
C PRO A 11 17.50 65.80 32.59
N ALA A 12 17.02 64.59 32.93
CA ALA A 12 15.65 64.06 32.92
C ALA A 12 14.69 64.18 31.71
N GLY A 13 14.03 63.05 31.40
CA GLY A 13 12.71 63.05 30.75
C GLY A 13 12.41 61.86 29.82
N ARG A 14 12.28 60.63 30.35
CA ARG A 14 11.06 59.80 30.28
C ARG A 14 10.22 59.91 29.00
N GLY A 15 10.30 58.87 28.17
CA GLY A 15 9.32 58.55 27.13
C GLY A 15 9.37 57.05 26.81
N ARG A 16 8.65 56.26 27.61
CA ARG A 16 8.49 54.81 27.46
C ARG A 16 7.93 54.46 26.07
N ARG A 17 8.70 53.77 25.22
CA ARG A 17 8.12 52.86 24.22
C ARG A 17 8.03 51.48 24.85
N LYS A 18 6.79 51.00 25.03
CA LYS A 18 6.46 49.63 25.46
C LYS A 18 7.16 48.64 24.51
N ALA A 19 8.13 47.89 25.04
CA ALA A 19 8.58 46.67 24.40
C ALA A 19 7.40 45.69 24.40
N ALA A 20 6.94 45.30 23.22
CA ALA A 20 5.97 44.21 23.09
C ALA A 20 6.59 42.93 23.69
N PRO A 21 5.84 42.17 24.51
CA PRO A 21 6.40 41.00 25.15
C PRO A 21 6.73 39.95 24.08
N ARG A 22 7.97 39.47 24.09
CA ARG A 22 8.35 38.20 23.47
C ARG A 22 7.42 37.13 24.03
N ARG A 23 6.40 36.75 23.27
CA ARG A 23 5.65 35.52 23.53
C ARG A 23 6.58 34.37 23.22
N THR A 24 7.19 33.83 24.27
CA THR A 24 7.61 32.44 24.33
C THR A 24 6.40 31.61 23.93
N VAL A 25 6.40 31.06 22.71
CA VAL A 25 5.47 30.00 22.35
C VAL A 25 5.97 28.78 23.09
N ALA A 26 5.46 28.60 24.31
CA ALA A 26 5.53 27.33 25.00
C ALA A 26 4.94 26.30 24.04
N GLY A 27 5.79 25.36 23.60
CA GLY A 27 5.34 24.16 22.91
C GLY A 27 4.26 23.54 23.76
N HIS A 28 3.03 23.58 23.27
CA HIS A 28 1.98 22.75 23.82
C HIS A 28 2.40 21.33 23.51
N SER A 29 3.06 20.70 24.48
CA SER A 29 3.08 19.26 24.61
C SER A 29 1.63 18.80 24.56
N ALA A 30 1.22 18.27 23.40
CA ALA A 30 0.02 17.49 23.27
C ALA A 30 0.23 16.21 24.09
N GLN A 31 0.03 16.31 25.41
CA GLN A 31 -0.36 15.18 26.22
C GLN A 31 -1.81 14.85 25.81
N GLY A 32 -1.94 14.13 24.70
CA GLY A 32 -3.14 13.45 24.27
C GLY A 32 -2.91 11.95 24.44
N ALA A 33 -3.84 11.28 25.13
CA ALA A 33 -3.84 9.86 25.43
C ALA A 33 -3.44 8.98 24.23
N GLY A 34 -2.71 7.90 24.54
CA GLY A 34 -1.96 7.04 23.60
C GLY A 34 -2.67 6.67 22.30
N ARG A 35 -1.98 6.88 21.20
CA ARG A 35 -2.29 6.47 19.83
C ARG A 35 -0.94 6.11 19.19
N ARG A 36 -0.75 5.15 18.27
CA ARG A 36 -1.69 4.41 17.41
C ARG A 36 -0.89 3.33 16.65
N GLY A 37 -0.42 2.30 17.34
CA GLY A 37 0.33 1.22 16.69
C GLY A 37 -0.53 0.03 16.28
N GLY A 38 -1.80 -0.05 16.69
CA GLY A 38 -2.58 -1.29 16.63
C GLY A 38 -3.10 -1.70 15.25
N VAL A 39 -3.46 -2.98 15.14
CA VAL A 39 -4.20 -3.55 14.01
C VAL A 39 -5.66 -3.71 14.41
N LEU A 40 -6.58 -3.26 13.58
CA LEU A 40 -8.01 -3.50 13.72
C LEU A 40 -8.47 -4.41 12.59
N HIS A 41 -9.10 -5.53 12.93
CA HIS A 41 -9.85 -6.36 11.99
C HIS A 41 -11.34 -6.05 12.14
N VAL A 42 -12.02 -5.71 11.05
CA VAL A 42 -13.49 -5.59 11.01
C VAL A 42 -14.00 -6.58 9.98
N VAL A 43 -14.74 -7.58 10.46
CA VAL A 43 -15.21 -8.72 9.67
C VAL A 43 -16.70 -8.98 9.91
N ALA A 44 -17.32 -9.75 9.01
CA ALA A 44 -18.69 -10.18 9.21
C ALA A 44 -18.75 -11.22 10.32
N HIS A 45 -18.03 -12.33 10.18
CA HIS A 45 -18.14 -13.49 11.06
C HIS A 45 -16.83 -13.83 11.79
N PRO A 46 -16.91 -14.53 12.94
CA PRO A 46 -15.71 -15.00 13.65
C PRO A 46 -14.79 -15.90 12.81
N ALA A 47 -15.35 -16.70 11.90
CA ALA A 47 -14.59 -17.60 11.03
C ALA A 47 -13.69 -16.85 10.02
N ASP A 48 -14.07 -15.62 9.63
CA ASP A 48 -13.30 -14.81 8.68
C ASP A 48 -11.94 -14.45 9.26
N VAL A 49 -11.86 -14.26 10.57
CA VAL A 49 -10.62 -13.90 11.28
C VAL A 49 -9.58 -15.00 11.12
N LEU A 50 -9.98 -16.27 11.23
CA LEU A 50 -9.09 -17.42 11.09
C LEU A 50 -8.46 -17.49 9.70
N SER A 51 -9.24 -17.09 8.69
CA SER A 51 -8.76 -16.98 7.31
C SER A 51 -7.78 -15.81 7.19
N LEU A 52 -8.11 -14.64 7.76
CA LEU A 52 -7.26 -13.44 7.78
C LEU A 52 -5.96 -13.58 8.58
N THR A 53 -5.91 -14.45 9.58
CA THR A 53 -4.76 -14.60 10.47
C THR A 53 -3.68 -15.54 9.94
N GLY A 54 -4.03 -16.47 9.04
CA GLY A 54 -3.18 -17.59 8.64
C GLY A 54 -2.02 -17.31 7.67
N ALA A 55 -2.08 -16.27 6.83
CA ALA A 55 -1.11 -16.08 5.73
C ALA A 55 -0.04 -15.00 5.97
N GLU A 56 -0.34 -13.97 6.77
CA GLU A 56 0.61 -12.88 7.10
C GLU A 56 0.48 -12.37 8.55
N ALA A 57 -0.40 -13.00 9.36
CA ALA A 57 -0.76 -12.49 10.68
C ALA A 57 -0.31 -13.37 11.85
N GLY A 58 0.27 -14.55 11.60
CA GLY A 58 1.10 -15.26 12.59
C GLY A 58 2.12 -14.30 13.25
N PRO A 59 2.87 -13.49 12.48
CA PRO A 59 3.76 -12.48 13.05
C PRO A 59 3.06 -11.36 13.80
N ALA A 60 1.79 -11.05 13.54
CA ALA A 60 1.06 -9.98 14.26
C ALA A 60 0.56 -10.44 15.64
N LEU A 61 0.35 -11.75 15.82
CA LEU A 61 0.11 -12.37 17.13
C LEU A 61 1.42 -12.54 17.92
N ASP A 62 2.53 -12.72 17.20
CA ASP A 62 3.88 -12.89 17.78
C ASP A 62 4.68 -11.58 17.92
N GLU A 63 4.27 -10.47 17.29
CA GLU A 63 4.93 -9.15 17.40
C GLU A 63 4.70 -8.58 18.81
N PRO A 64 5.70 -8.62 19.70
CA PRO A 64 5.47 -8.28 21.10
C PRO A 64 5.11 -6.80 21.25
N GLY A 65 3.87 -6.51 21.66
CA GLY A 65 3.46 -5.18 22.12
C GLY A 65 2.56 -4.37 21.17
N ARG A 66 2.24 -4.87 19.97
CA ARG A 66 1.29 -4.23 19.05
C ARG A 66 -0.16 -4.58 19.44
N PRO A 67 -1.02 -3.59 19.76
CA PRO A 67 -2.43 -3.87 20.07
C PRO A 67 -3.15 -4.51 18.88
N LEU A 68 -3.95 -5.54 19.14
CA LEU A 68 -4.81 -6.17 18.13
C LEU A 68 -6.26 -6.06 18.60
N THR A 69 -7.13 -5.54 17.73
CA THR A 69 -8.56 -5.52 17.97
C THR A 69 -9.25 -6.27 16.83
N VAL A 70 -10.15 -7.18 17.18
CA VAL A 70 -10.99 -7.91 16.24
C VAL A 70 -12.44 -7.54 16.51
N VAL A 71 -13.18 -7.08 15.49
CA VAL A 71 -14.59 -6.74 15.59
C VAL A 71 -15.38 -7.59 14.60
N CYS A 72 -16.28 -8.42 15.12
CA CYS A 72 -17.21 -9.22 14.32
C CYS A 72 -18.58 -8.53 14.33
N LEU A 73 -19.08 -8.12 13.15
CA LEU A 73 -20.35 -7.40 13.03
C LEU A 73 -21.57 -8.32 13.10
N ALA A 74 -21.43 -9.57 12.65
CA ALA A 74 -22.35 -10.63 12.97
C ALA A 74 -21.71 -11.44 14.11
N ALA A 75 -22.33 -11.39 15.30
CA ALA A 75 -21.80 -12.05 16.50
C ALA A 75 -21.49 -13.55 16.31
N GLY A 76 -22.06 -14.20 15.29
CA GLY A 76 -21.93 -15.63 15.04
C GLY A 76 -22.68 -16.47 16.07
N ASP A 77 -22.67 -17.78 15.89
CA ASP A 77 -23.16 -18.71 16.90
C ASP A 77 -22.15 -18.85 18.07
N ALA A 78 -22.59 -19.47 19.17
CA ALA A 78 -21.73 -19.65 20.34
C ALA A 78 -20.46 -20.47 20.03
N ALA A 79 -20.55 -21.40 19.08
CA ALA A 79 -19.44 -22.25 18.67
C ALA A 79 -18.34 -21.46 17.95
N GLY A 80 -18.71 -20.63 16.95
CA GLY A 80 -17.78 -19.78 16.22
C GLY A 80 -17.10 -18.75 17.12
N ARG A 81 -17.82 -18.19 18.09
CA ARG A 81 -17.24 -17.30 19.10
C ARG A 81 -16.20 -18.01 19.97
N ALA A 82 -16.52 -19.21 20.45
CA ALA A 82 -15.61 -20.00 21.28
C ALA A 82 -14.35 -20.40 20.50
N ALA A 83 -14.50 -20.85 19.25
CA ALA A 83 -13.39 -21.23 18.39
C ALA A 83 -12.42 -20.06 18.12
N LEU A 84 -12.95 -18.85 17.88
CA LEU A 84 -12.11 -17.66 17.71
C LEU A 84 -11.31 -17.33 18.97
N LEU A 85 -11.97 -17.30 20.13
CA LEU A 85 -11.31 -16.98 21.40
C LEU A 85 -10.27 -18.04 21.80
N ASP A 86 -10.54 -19.31 21.52
CA ASP A 86 -9.61 -20.41 21.74
C ASP A 86 -8.38 -20.27 20.84
N THR A 87 -8.59 -20.00 19.55
CA THR A 87 -7.48 -19.82 18.59
C THR A 87 -6.56 -18.65 18.97
N LEU A 88 -7.14 -17.52 19.39
CA LEU A 88 -6.36 -16.32 19.73
C LEU A 88 -5.73 -16.38 21.13
N GLY A 89 -6.22 -17.25 22.01
CA GLY A 89 -5.92 -17.23 23.44
C GLY A 89 -5.67 -18.60 24.05
N VAL A 90 -5.05 -19.52 23.30
CA VAL A 90 -4.80 -20.92 23.72
C VAL A 90 -4.28 -20.98 25.17
N GLY A 91 -5.11 -21.47 26.09
CA GLY A 91 -4.75 -21.64 27.51
C GLY A 91 -4.73 -20.38 28.38
N ALA A 92 -5.20 -19.23 27.89
CA ALA A 92 -5.17 -17.95 28.60
C ALA A 92 -6.57 -17.48 29.07
N GLY A 93 -6.60 -16.69 30.14
CA GLY A 93 -7.82 -16.15 30.74
C GLY A 93 -8.34 -14.91 30.01
N TRP A 94 -9.60 -14.93 29.59
CA TRP A 94 -10.31 -13.79 29.00
C TRP A 94 -11.15 -13.05 30.04
N SER A 95 -11.07 -11.72 30.06
CA SER A 95 -12.06 -10.88 30.77
C SER A 95 -13.15 -10.43 29.81
N ARG A 96 -14.41 -10.40 30.25
CA ARG A 96 -15.55 -9.96 29.45
C ARG A 96 -16.17 -8.68 30.00
N ARG A 97 -16.55 -7.74 29.13
CA ARG A 97 -17.31 -6.54 29.48
C ARG A 97 -18.32 -6.17 28.38
N GLY A 98 -19.46 -5.63 28.79
CA GLY A 98 -20.40 -4.97 27.88
C GLY A 98 -20.10 -3.48 27.78
N GLU A 99 -20.18 -2.92 26.58
CA GLU A 99 -20.08 -1.48 26.32
C GLU A 99 -21.22 -1.04 25.39
N ARG A 100 -21.63 0.22 25.46
CA ARG A 100 -22.64 0.78 24.55
C ARG A 100 -22.06 1.99 23.82
N LEU A 101 -22.07 1.96 22.49
CA LEU A 101 -21.66 3.08 21.65
C LEU A 101 -22.68 4.24 21.74
N PRO A 102 -22.28 5.48 21.38
CA PRO A 102 -23.18 6.64 21.42
C PRO A 102 -24.47 6.49 20.59
N ASP A 103 -24.45 5.67 19.55
CA ASP A 103 -25.61 5.35 18.70
C ASP A 103 -26.52 4.25 19.29
N GLY A 104 -26.23 3.81 20.52
CA GLY A 104 -26.98 2.78 21.24
C GLY A 104 -26.53 1.35 20.94
N THR A 105 -25.56 1.12 20.04
CA THR A 105 -25.07 -0.22 19.70
C THR A 105 -24.40 -0.88 20.90
N SER A 106 -24.77 -2.13 21.19
CA SER A 106 -24.15 -2.93 22.25
C SER A 106 -22.91 -3.66 21.71
N LEU A 107 -21.81 -3.58 22.45
CA LEU A 107 -20.57 -4.29 22.21
C LEU A 107 -20.33 -5.31 23.32
N ASP A 108 -19.98 -6.54 22.96
CA ASP A 108 -19.54 -7.58 23.88
C ASP A 108 -18.03 -7.80 23.69
N ILE A 109 -17.23 -7.26 24.60
CA ILE A 109 -15.77 -7.15 24.46
C ILE A 109 -15.09 -8.16 25.37
N HIS A 110 -14.23 -8.98 24.78
CA HIS A 110 -13.34 -9.93 25.42
C HIS A 110 -11.90 -9.42 25.32
N THR A 111 -11.15 -9.43 26.43
CA THR A 111 -9.75 -9.01 26.45
C THR A 111 -8.87 -10.15 26.95
N LEU A 112 -7.85 -10.50 26.17
CA LEU A 112 -6.91 -11.59 26.47
C LEU A 112 -5.77 -11.05 27.33
N SER A 113 -5.89 -11.11 28.66
CA SER A 113 -4.95 -10.52 29.63
C SER A 113 -4.61 -9.02 29.39
N PRO A 114 -4.57 -8.16 30.42
CA PRO A 114 -4.21 -6.75 30.22
C PRO A 114 -2.84 -6.50 29.56
N ALA A 115 -1.92 -7.48 29.63
CA ALA A 115 -0.58 -7.38 29.07
C ALA A 115 -0.52 -7.62 27.54
N SER A 116 -1.38 -8.49 27.00
CA SER A 116 -1.33 -8.94 25.60
C SER A 116 -1.94 -7.93 24.62
N ARG A 117 -2.70 -6.94 25.12
CA ARG A 117 -3.34 -5.87 24.32
C ARG A 117 -4.21 -6.39 23.16
N ILE A 118 -4.76 -7.60 23.30
CA ILE A 118 -5.67 -8.22 22.33
C ILE A 118 -7.11 -8.07 22.83
N GLU A 119 -7.98 -7.44 22.02
CA GLU A 119 -9.42 -7.31 22.24
C GLU A 119 -10.21 -7.98 21.11
N VAL A 120 -11.24 -8.75 21.47
CA VAL A 120 -12.23 -9.33 20.54
C VAL A 120 -13.60 -8.80 20.90
N CYS A 121 -14.27 -8.18 19.94
CA CYS A 121 -15.56 -7.52 20.11
C CYS A 121 -16.60 -8.18 19.21
N PHE A 122 -17.69 -8.63 19.82
CA PHE A 122 -18.86 -9.13 19.09
C PHE A 122 -19.96 -8.07 19.12
N VAL A 123 -20.49 -7.73 17.96
CA VAL A 123 -21.58 -6.76 17.80
C VAL A 123 -22.86 -7.50 17.45
N ASP A 124 -23.97 -7.15 18.10
CA ASP A 124 -25.30 -7.63 17.69
C ASP A 124 -25.87 -6.70 16.62
N ALA A 125 -25.38 -6.83 15.38
CA ALA A 125 -25.78 -5.99 14.25
C ALA A 125 -26.67 -6.73 13.23
N ALA A 126 -27.27 -7.87 13.57
CA ALA A 126 -27.98 -8.74 12.63
C ALA A 126 -29.04 -7.99 11.78
N GLY A 127 -29.79 -7.05 12.37
CA GLY A 127 -30.76 -6.22 11.63
C GLY A 127 -30.15 -5.10 10.78
N ARG A 128 -28.89 -4.71 11.04
CA ARG A 128 -28.17 -3.66 10.30
C ARG A 128 -27.36 -4.24 9.13
N LEU A 129 -27.12 -5.55 9.10
CA LEU A 129 -26.43 -6.23 7.99
C LEU A 129 -27.34 -6.58 6.81
N ALA A 130 -28.66 -6.39 6.95
CA ALA A 130 -29.64 -6.65 5.89
C ALA A 130 -29.48 -5.71 4.67
N ARG A 131 -29.88 -6.17 3.48
CA ARG A 131 -29.94 -5.32 2.27
C ARG A 131 -30.81 -4.07 2.54
N GLY A 132 -30.37 -2.90 2.08
CA GLY A 132 -31.11 -1.63 2.27
C GLY A 132 -30.73 -0.85 3.52
N ALA A 133 -29.82 -1.37 4.36
CA ALA A 133 -29.30 -0.72 5.57
C ALA A 133 -27.88 -0.16 5.38
N GLU A 134 -27.50 0.23 4.15
CA GLU A 134 -26.15 0.68 3.80
C GLU A 134 -25.70 1.87 4.67
N GLN A 135 -26.61 2.82 4.89
CA GLN A 135 -26.33 4.02 5.68
C GLN A 135 -26.10 3.68 7.16
N GLU A 136 -26.90 2.77 7.73
CA GLU A 136 -26.75 2.28 9.10
C GLU A 136 -25.45 1.50 9.28
N ARG A 137 -25.07 0.66 8.31
CA ARG A 137 -23.78 -0.05 8.34
C ARG A 137 -22.60 0.92 8.32
N ALA A 138 -22.61 1.88 7.41
CA ALA A 138 -21.54 2.88 7.32
C ALA A 138 -21.41 3.70 8.62
N ARG A 139 -22.53 4.07 9.25
CA ARG A 139 -22.55 4.73 10.57
C ARG A 139 -21.96 3.85 11.67
N LEU A 140 -22.32 2.57 11.71
CA LEU A 140 -21.76 1.61 12.67
C LEU A 140 -20.24 1.46 12.48
N ALA A 141 -19.79 1.24 11.24
CA ALA A 141 -18.36 1.15 10.92
C ALA A 141 -17.63 2.44 11.34
N ALA A 142 -18.20 3.62 11.07
CA ALA A 142 -17.62 4.90 11.48
C ALA A 142 -17.51 5.05 13.01
N ALA A 143 -18.49 4.55 13.77
CA ALA A 143 -18.45 4.56 15.24
C ALA A 143 -17.40 3.59 15.80
N LEU A 144 -17.22 2.43 15.14
CA LEU A 144 -16.20 1.45 15.51
C LEU A 144 -14.78 1.96 15.24
N LEU A 145 -14.55 2.62 14.11
CA LEU A 145 -13.25 3.25 13.81
C LEU A 145 -12.88 4.35 14.81
N GLU A 146 -13.88 5.04 15.35
CA GLU A 146 -13.68 6.04 16.40
C GLU A 146 -13.33 5.38 17.74
N ARG A 147 -14.00 4.29 18.08
CA ARG A 147 -13.81 3.55 19.33
C ARG A 147 -12.50 2.76 19.36
N PHE A 148 -12.10 2.20 18.23
CA PHE A 148 -10.94 1.33 18.09
C PHE A 148 -9.93 1.98 17.14
N PRO A 149 -9.19 3.00 17.62
CA PRO A 149 -8.22 3.69 16.80
C PRO A 149 -7.08 2.76 16.43
N ALA A 150 -6.94 2.50 15.14
CA ALA A 150 -5.89 1.65 14.60
C ALA A 150 -5.05 2.40 13.57
N ALA A 151 -3.97 1.74 13.21
CA ALA A 151 -2.98 2.20 12.28
C ALA A 151 -3.07 1.40 10.96
N VAL A 152 -3.41 0.12 11.11
CA VAL A 152 -3.80 -0.77 10.02
C VAL A 152 -5.21 -1.28 10.29
N LEU A 153 -6.08 -1.15 9.29
CA LEU A 153 -7.42 -1.72 9.26
C LEU A 153 -7.46 -2.86 8.23
N ARG A 154 -7.91 -4.03 8.66
CA ARG A 154 -8.06 -5.22 7.83
C ARG A 154 -9.53 -5.61 7.74
N THR A 155 -9.99 -5.91 6.53
CA THR A 155 -11.36 -6.37 6.28
C THR A 155 -11.38 -7.33 5.08
N THR A 156 -12.51 -7.95 4.82
CA THR A 156 -12.74 -8.83 3.66
C THR A 156 -12.78 -8.01 2.35
N ASP A 157 -12.82 -8.69 1.22
CA ASP A 157 -12.88 -8.05 -0.09
C ASP A 157 -14.30 -7.56 -0.40
N PRO A 158 -14.52 -6.26 -0.72
CA PRO A 158 -15.81 -5.80 -1.23
C PRO A 158 -16.14 -6.37 -2.62
N ASP A 159 -15.14 -6.90 -3.33
CA ASP A 159 -15.23 -7.32 -4.72
C ASP A 159 -14.59 -8.70 -4.92
N PRO A 160 -15.14 -9.76 -4.27
CA PRO A 160 -14.56 -11.10 -4.31
C PRO A 160 -14.48 -11.63 -5.73
N GLU A 161 -13.54 -12.55 -5.95
CA GLU A 161 -13.32 -13.19 -7.25
C GLU A 161 -14.47 -14.17 -7.57
N HIS A 162 -14.92 -14.17 -8.84
CA HIS A 162 -15.91 -15.14 -9.30
C HIS A 162 -15.34 -16.57 -9.31
N ILE A 163 -16.18 -17.55 -8.99
CA ILE A 163 -15.84 -18.98 -9.02
C ILE A 163 -16.45 -19.74 -10.20
N ALA A 164 -17.39 -19.13 -10.92
CA ALA A 164 -18.04 -19.75 -12.07
C ALA A 164 -18.31 -18.74 -13.20
N TRP A 165 -18.18 -19.23 -14.44
CA TRP A 165 -18.39 -18.47 -15.68
C TRP A 165 -19.80 -18.69 -16.22
N ASP A 166 -20.79 -18.09 -15.56
CA ASP A 166 -22.13 -17.93 -16.10
C ASP A 166 -22.23 -16.47 -16.60
N ALA A 167 -22.64 -16.29 -17.86
CA ALA A 167 -22.59 -15.01 -18.56
C ALA A 167 -23.62 -13.99 -18.05
N GLU A 168 -24.62 -14.42 -17.27
CA GLU A 168 -25.71 -13.58 -16.76
C GLU A 168 -25.56 -13.30 -15.25
N VAL A 169 -24.94 -14.20 -14.49
CA VAL A 169 -24.71 -14.09 -13.04
C VAL A 169 -23.34 -14.68 -12.66
N ALA A 170 -22.41 -13.81 -12.23
CA ALA A 170 -21.21 -14.30 -11.58
C ALA A 170 -21.57 -14.89 -10.20
N THR A 171 -21.15 -16.13 -9.95
CA THR A 171 -21.22 -16.74 -8.63
C THR A 171 -19.91 -16.45 -7.89
N TYR A 172 -20.00 -16.02 -6.64
CA TYR A 172 -18.86 -15.71 -5.79
C TYR A 172 -18.73 -16.74 -4.68
N ALA A 173 -17.50 -17.02 -4.25
CA ALA A 173 -17.23 -17.90 -3.10
C ALA A 173 -17.71 -17.29 -1.77
N ASP A 174 -17.89 -15.96 -1.74
CA ASP A 174 -18.01 -15.19 -0.51
C ASP A 174 -19.47 -14.89 -0.15
N HIS A 175 -19.78 -14.94 1.15
CA HIS A 175 -21.13 -14.65 1.63
C HIS A 175 -21.45 -13.15 1.46
N PRO A 176 -22.67 -12.75 1.04
CA PRO A 176 -23.01 -11.34 0.79
C PRO A 176 -22.75 -10.40 1.97
N GLU A 177 -22.77 -10.91 3.20
CA GLU A 177 -22.44 -10.16 4.40
C GLU A 177 -20.96 -9.71 4.43
N HIS A 178 -20.03 -10.51 3.92
CA HIS A 178 -18.60 -10.17 3.89
C HIS A 178 -18.36 -8.94 3.01
N THR A 179 -18.98 -8.94 1.83
CA THR A 179 -18.96 -7.79 0.92
C THR A 179 -19.61 -6.56 1.58
N ALA A 180 -20.78 -6.72 2.21
CA ALA A 180 -21.50 -5.60 2.82
C ALA A 180 -20.71 -4.96 3.99
N VAL A 181 -19.97 -5.75 4.77
CA VAL A 181 -19.08 -5.25 5.83
C VAL A 181 -17.90 -4.50 5.23
N ALA A 182 -17.22 -5.08 4.25
CA ALA A 182 -16.08 -4.45 3.59
C ALA A 182 -16.45 -3.10 2.94
N GLU A 183 -17.60 -3.05 2.27
CA GLU A 183 -18.14 -1.81 1.69
C GLU A 183 -18.39 -0.73 2.74
N ALA A 184 -19.06 -1.08 3.84
CA ALA A 184 -19.35 -0.16 4.92
C ALA A 184 -18.08 0.37 5.60
N VAL A 185 -17.07 -0.50 5.74
CA VAL A 185 -15.75 -0.15 6.25
C VAL A 185 -15.05 0.86 5.32
N LEU A 186 -14.98 0.58 4.02
CA LEU A 186 -14.35 1.48 3.05
C LEU A 186 -15.05 2.85 2.99
N GLU A 187 -16.38 2.86 3.03
CA GLU A 187 -17.16 4.08 3.07
C GLU A 187 -16.94 4.87 4.37
N ALA A 188 -16.91 4.20 5.52
CA ALA A 188 -16.64 4.84 6.81
C ALA A 188 -15.24 5.45 6.88
N VAL A 189 -14.24 4.76 6.32
CA VAL A 189 -12.88 5.30 6.19
C VAL A 189 -12.88 6.54 5.30
N ARG A 190 -13.57 6.48 4.15
CA ARG A 190 -13.67 7.61 3.21
C ARG A 190 -14.31 8.84 3.87
N LEU A 191 -15.44 8.67 4.54
CA LEU A 191 -16.18 9.75 5.20
C LEU A 191 -15.41 10.40 6.36
N ARG A 192 -14.34 9.76 6.83
CA ARG A 192 -13.51 10.23 7.93
C ARG A 192 -12.07 10.54 7.48
N ALA A 193 -11.76 10.55 6.19
CA ALA A 193 -10.37 10.70 5.72
C ALA A 193 -9.71 12.02 6.19
N ASP A 194 -10.50 13.05 6.46
CA ASP A 194 -10.08 14.36 6.97
C ASP A 194 -9.79 14.36 8.48
N ARG A 195 -10.24 13.34 9.21
CA ARG A 195 -10.13 13.30 10.66
C ARG A 195 -8.75 12.83 11.11
N PRO A 196 -8.18 13.42 12.18
CA PRO A 196 -6.89 13.00 12.70
C PRO A 196 -6.84 11.52 13.07
N GLU A 197 -7.96 10.89 13.45
CA GLU A 197 -8.08 9.48 13.83
C GLU A 197 -7.84 8.44 12.74
N THR A 198 -8.12 8.84 11.51
CA THR A 198 -8.16 8.01 10.30
C THR A 198 -7.16 8.54 9.27
N ALA A 199 -6.62 9.74 9.51
CA ALA A 199 -5.44 10.26 8.83
C ALA A 199 -4.28 9.27 8.95
N GLY A 200 -3.80 8.78 7.80
CA GLY A 200 -2.71 7.80 7.74
C GLY A 200 -3.13 6.35 7.96
N LEU A 201 -4.43 6.07 8.15
CA LEU A 201 -4.93 4.71 8.30
C LEU A 201 -4.65 3.89 7.03
N VAL A 202 -3.87 2.82 7.19
CA VAL A 202 -3.63 1.85 6.12
C VAL A 202 -4.81 0.87 6.08
N VAL A 203 -5.40 0.67 4.91
CA VAL A 203 -6.52 -0.26 4.73
C VAL A 203 -6.09 -1.44 3.86
N GLU A 204 -6.41 -2.64 4.32
CA GLU A 204 -6.11 -3.89 3.63
C GLU A 204 -7.38 -4.72 3.49
N CYS A 205 -7.67 -5.10 2.26
CA CYS A 205 -8.77 -5.98 1.92
C CYS A 205 -8.18 -7.34 1.57
N PHE A 206 -8.80 -8.41 2.04
CA PHE A 206 -8.34 -9.77 1.77
C PHE A 206 -9.44 -10.61 1.17
N ARG A 207 -9.07 -11.52 0.27
CA ARG A 207 -9.96 -12.52 -0.32
C ARG A 207 -9.34 -13.91 -0.23
N ALA A 208 -10.14 -14.94 -0.47
CA ALA A 208 -9.62 -16.29 -0.69
C ALA A 208 -8.68 -16.34 -1.90
N ALA A 209 -7.61 -17.13 -1.81
CA ALA A 209 -6.78 -17.48 -2.96
C ALA A 209 -7.59 -18.35 -3.93
N ALA A 210 -7.53 -18.04 -5.22
CA ALA A 210 -8.21 -18.79 -6.27
C ALA A 210 -7.24 -19.72 -7.03
N PRO A 211 -7.65 -20.94 -7.44
CA PRO A 211 -8.74 -21.77 -6.91
C PRO A 211 -8.23 -22.75 -5.84
N CYS A 212 -8.76 -22.67 -4.62
CA CYS A 212 -8.65 -23.76 -3.66
C CYS A 212 -9.62 -24.88 -4.08
N ASP A 213 -9.11 -25.94 -4.73
CA ASP A 213 -9.91 -27.07 -5.22
C ASP A 213 -10.39 -28.05 -4.13
N GLU A 214 -10.16 -27.78 -2.83
CA GLU A 214 -10.61 -28.67 -1.75
C GLU A 214 -11.70 -28.04 -0.86
N PRO A 215 -12.95 -28.54 -0.94
CA PRO A 215 -13.99 -28.20 0.02
C PRO A 215 -13.57 -28.62 1.44
N GLY A 216 -13.32 -27.65 2.32
CA GLY A 216 -13.12 -27.88 3.75
C GLY A 216 -11.70 -27.67 4.30
N ALA A 217 -10.71 -27.38 3.46
CA ALA A 217 -9.45 -26.82 3.95
C ALA A 217 -9.64 -25.31 4.25
N PRO A 218 -9.08 -24.75 5.35
CA PRO A 218 -9.00 -23.31 5.50
C PRO A 218 -8.18 -22.76 4.33
N GLY A 219 -8.86 -22.13 3.37
CA GLY A 219 -8.23 -21.59 2.18
C GLY A 219 -7.22 -20.50 2.55
N SER A 220 -6.07 -20.48 1.88
CA SER A 220 -5.13 -19.36 2.00
C SER A 220 -5.85 -18.07 1.61
N VAL A 221 -5.71 -17.00 2.40
CA VAL A 221 -6.17 -15.66 1.99
C VAL A 221 -5.02 -14.87 1.40
N VAL A 222 -5.35 -13.94 0.52
CA VAL A 222 -4.39 -13.03 -0.12
C VAL A 222 -4.88 -11.60 -0.01
N ASN A 223 -3.95 -10.66 0.06
CA ASN A 223 -4.28 -9.24 -0.07
C ASN A 223 -4.86 -8.97 -1.46
N ARG A 224 -6.01 -8.30 -1.52
CA ARG A 224 -6.68 -7.90 -2.77
C ARG A 224 -5.86 -6.89 -3.57
N TYR A 225 -5.13 -6.02 -2.88
CA TYR A 225 -4.27 -4.99 -3.44
C TYR A 225 -2.80 -5.24 -3.03
N PRO A 226 -2.15 -6.28 -3.55
CA PRO A 226 -0.77 -6.59 -3.22
C PRO A 226 0.17 -5.52 -3.79
N GLY A 227 1.33 -5.33 -3.15
CA GLY A 227 2.33 -4.36 -3.61
C GLY A 227 2.73 -3.32 -2.58
N ARG A 228 3.58 -2.41 -3.05
CA ARG A 228 4.15 -1.30 -2.27
C ARG A 228 3.04 -0.33 -1.86
N ARG A 229 3.10 0.15 -0.61
CA ARG A 229 2.20 1.22 -0.11
C ARG A 229 2.84 2.60 -0.08
N VAL A 230 4.16 2.66 -0.19
CA VAL A 230 4.91 3.90 -0.34
C VAL A 230 5.72 3.85 -1.62
N TRP A 231 5.84 5.00 -2.27
CA TRP A 231 6.61 5.22 -3.48
C TRP A 231 7.52 6.42 -3.27
N LEU A 232 8.75 6.37 -3.78
CA LEU A 232 9.66 7.51 -3.83
C LEU A 232 9.89 7.91 -5.28
N THR A 233 9.87 9.22 -5.54
CA THR A 233 10.18 9.81 -6.85
C THR A 233 11.12 10.99 -6.65
N ARG A 234 11.90 11.35 -7.68
CA ARG A 234 12.79 12.51 -7.65
C ARG A 234 12.34 13.52 -8.70
N GLY A 235 11.78 14.64 -8.29
CA GLY A 235 11.33 15.65 -9.24
C GLY A 235 12.46 16.32 -10.00
N ALA A 236 12.13 17.08 -11.05
CA ALA A 236 13.09 17.84 -11.84
C ALA A 236 13.86 18.90 -11.02
N ASP A 237 13.31 19.33 -9.89
CA ASP A 237 13.96 20.22 -8.93
C ASP A 237 14.92 19.49 -7.96
N GLY A 238 15.14 18.19 -8.16
CA GLY A 238 16.03 17.35 -7.35
C GLY A 238 15.44 16.92 -6.01
N ARG A 239 14.26 17.41 -5.63
CA ARG A 239 13.61 17.05 -4.36
C ARG A 239 12.97 15.68 -4.47
N LEU A 240 13.14 14.86 -3.43
CA LEU A 240 12.38 13.63 -3.29
C LEU A 240 10.93 13.94 -2.86
N ALA A 241 10.01 13.16 -3.42
CA ALA A 241 8.63 13.10 -2.97
C ALA A 241 8.25 11.64 -2.68
N ALA A 242 7.61 11.42 -1.54
CA ALA A 242 7.03 10.15 -1.15
C ALA A 242 5.51 10.20 -1.33
N TYR A 243 4.90 9.12 -1.84
CA TYR A 243 3.44 9.00 -2.03
C TYR A 243 2.94 7.71 -1.40
N ALA A 244 1.77 7.77 -0.77
CA ALA A 244 1.10 6.60 -0.25
C ALA A 244 -0.43 6.71 -0.39
N ALA A 245 -1.07 5.59 -0.70
CA ALA A 245 -2.52 5.44 -0.52
C ALA A 245 -2.81 5.25 0.97
N VAL A 246 -3.71 6.07 1.49
CA VAL A 246 -4.26 5.97 2.85
C VAL A 246 -5.77 5.88 2.75
N GLY A 247 -6.42 5.61 3.87
CA GLY A 247 -7.87 5.56 3.95
C GLY A 247 -8.55 6.79 3.32
N GLY A 248 -9.22 6.59 2.19
CA GLY A 248 -9.97 7.63 1.48
C GLY A 248 -9.14 8.68 0.74
N GLY A 249 -7.83 8.50 0.60
CA GLY A 249 -7.04 9.44 -0.20
C GLY A 249 -5.55 9.14 -0.34
N ILE A 250 -4.80 10.16 -0.73
CA ILE A 250 -3.35 10.10 -0.93
C ILE A 250 -2.68 11.09 -0.01
N VAL A 251 -1.64 10.62 0.65
CA VAL A 251 -0.69 11.45 1.37
C VAL A 251 0.59 11.55 0.55
N ARG A 252 1.18 12.75 0.57
CA ARG A 252 2.46 13.02 -0.06
C ARG A 252 3.36 13.76 0.92
N TRP A 253 4.60 13.32 1.00
CA TRP A 253 5.66 14.10 1.63
C TRP A 253 6.61 14.61 0.55
N THR A 254 7.11 15.83 0.68
CA THR A 254 8.09 16.39 -0.27
C THR A 254 9.22 17.03 0.52
N GLU A 255 10.47 16.72 0.17
CA GLU A 255 11.63 17.40 0.73
C GLU A 255 11.45 18.93 0.64
N GLU A 256 11.89 19.65 1.66
CA GLU A 256 11.96 21.11 1.60
C GLU A 256 13.06 21.58 0.65
N MET A 257 14.19 20.87 0.68
CA MET A 257 15.37 21.09 -0.15
C MET A 257 15.94 19.75 -0.63
N PRO A 258 16.53 19.67 -1.84
CA PRO A 258 17.11 18.44 -2.35
C PRO A 258 18.10 17.83 -1.35
N GLY A 259 17.85 16.58 -0.98
CA GLY A 259 18.71 15.81 -0.08
C GLY A 259 18.73 16.26 1.38
N GLY A 260 17.84 17.19 1.77
CA GLY A 260 17.77 17.76 3.11
C GLY A 260 16.98 16.92 4.13
N PRO A 261 17.06 17.24 5.43
CA PRO A 261 16.35 16.50 6.47
C PRO A 261 14.87 16.91 6.61
N GLY A 262 14.49 18.10 6.12
CA GLY A 262 13.14 18.64 6.22
C GLY A 262 12.21 18.15 5.12
N TRP A 263 10.96 17.87 5.48
CA TRP A 263 9.91 17.41 4.58
C TRP A 263 8.59 18.10 4.93
N THR A 264 7.77 18.33 3.92
CA THR A 264 6.42 18.87 4.05
C THR A 264 5.39 17.82 3.69
N GLU A 265 4.40 17.63 4.56
CA GLU A 265 3.27 16.73 4.31
C GLU A 265 2.14 17.49 3.62
N TRP A 266 1.52 16.84 2.63
CA TRP A 266 0.27 17.26 2.03
C TRP A 266 -0.66 16.06 1.90
N ARG A 267 -1.94 16.26 2.23
CA ARG A 267 -3.00 15.26 2.08
C ARG A 267 -4.01 15.76 1.07
N SER A 268 -4.45 14.87 0.19
CA SER A 268 -5.53 15.21 -0.75
C SER A 268 -6.81 15.48 0.03
N PRO A 269 -7.36 16.70 -0.01
CA PRO A 269 -8.53 17.06 0.78
C PRO A 269 -9.79 16.33 0.30
N ASP A 270 -9.88 16.06 -1.01
CA ASP A 270 -10.97 15.33 -1.64
C ASP A 270 -10.39 14.36 -2.68
N THR A 271 -10.78 13.08 -2.62
CA THR A 271 -10.52 12.12 -3.70
C THR A 271 -11.83 11.55 -4.22
N PRO A 272 -11.92 11.16 -5.50
CA PRO A 272 -13.16 10.67 -6.09
C PRO A 272 -13.45 9.22 -5.65
N SER A 273 -13.59 8.97 -4.35
CA SER A 273 -13.82 7.64 -3.77
C SER A 273 -12.77 6.62 -4.19
N LEU A 274 -11.49 6.99 -4.06
CA LEU A 274 -10.38 6.10 -4.38
C LEU A 274 -10.31 4.95 -3.37
N LEU A 275 -10.11 3.75 -3.90
CA LEU A 275 -9.75 2.55 -3.15
C LEU A 275 -8.32 2.71 -2.59
N PRO A 276 -7.94 1.96 -1.54
CA PRO A 276 -6.65 2.07 -0.85
C PRO A 276 -5.48 1.44 -1.64
N VAL A 277 -5.37 1.80 -2.93
CA VAL A 277 -4.41 1.31 -3.90
C VAL A 277 -3.83 2.47 -4.69
N LEU A 278 -2.51 2.45 -4.92
CA LEU A 278 -1.82 3.46 -5.72
C LEU A 278 -0.67 2.79 -6.49
N ALA A 279 -0.64 3.05 -7.80
CA ALA A 279 0.53 2.84 -8.62
C ALA A 279 1.10 4.19 -9.06
N VAL A 280 2.42 4.29 -9.11
CA VAL A 280 3.13 5.52 -9.44
C VAL A 280 4.15 5.24 -10.53
N ALA A 281 4.18 6.08 -11.56
CA ALA A 281 5.28 6.12 -12.51
C ALA A 281 5.75 7.56 -12.70
N GLN A 282 7.01 7.71 -13.10
CA GLN A 282 7.59 9.03 -13.34
C GLN A 282 8.02 9.15 -14.80
N SER A 283 7.70 10.26 -15.42
CA SER A 283 8.17 10.60 -16.76
C SER A 283 9.64 11.08 -16.71
N PRO A 284 10.37 11.07 -17.84
CA PRO A 284 11.72 11.64 -17.93
C PRO A 284 11.82 13.11 -17.49
N GLU A 285 10.75 13.89 -17.68
CA GLU A 285 10.65 15.30 -17.25
C GLU A 285 10.44 15.44 -15.72
N GLY A 286 10.31 14.33 -15.01
CA GLY A 286 10.08 14.29 -13.57
C GLY A 286 8.60 14.43 -13.18
N TRP A 287 7.66 14.35 -14.13
CA TRP A 287 6.23 14.36 -13.82
C TRP A 287 5.81 13.03 -13.22
N VAL A 288 4.95 13.09 -12.20
CA VAL A 288 4.50 11.89 -11.49
C VAL A 288 3.08 11.55 -11.93
N HIS A 289 2.93 10.38 -12.55
CA HIS A 289 1.65 9.79 -12.92
C HIS A 289 1.14 8.94 -11.78
N LEU A 290 -0.03 9.30 -11.25
CA LEU A 290 -0.69 8.62 -10.14
C LEU A 290 -1.87 7.84 -10.72
N VAL A 291 -1.92 6.54 -10.43
CA VAL A 291 -2.97 5.64 -10.91
C VAL A 291 -3.59 4.92 -9.72
N SER A 292 -4.92 4.91 -9.64
CA SER A 292 -5.66 4.27 -8.56
C SER A 292 -6.94 3.63 -9.10
N LEU A 293 -7.72 3.01 -8.23
CA LEU A 293 -9.04 2.49 -8.55
C LEU A 293 -10.09 3.33 -7.82
N ARG A 294 -11.22 3.59 -8.46
CA ARG A 294 -12.41 4.18 -7.83
C ARG A 294 -13.50 3.13 -7.80
N ARG A 295 -14.19 3.00 -6.67
CA ARG A 295 -15.41 2.19 -6.55
C ARG A 295 -16.61 3.09 -6.33
N THR A 296 -17.63 2.96 -7.17
CA THR A 296 -18.90 3.69 -7.04
C THR A 296 -20.07 2.73 -7.03
N PRO A 297 -21.03 2.86 -6.11
CA PRO A 297 -22.27 2.08 -6.16
C PRO A 297 -23.00 2.29 -7.48
N ASP A 298 -23.53 1.20 -8.04
CA ASP A 298 -24.39 1.27 -9.24
C ASP A 298 -25.87 1.44 -8.81
N PRO A 299 -26.62 2.40 -9.37
CA PRO A 299 -28.04 2.59 -9.01
C PRO A 299 -28.94 1.38 -9.28
N ALA A 300 -28.58 0.52 -10.24
CA ALA A 300 -29.30 -0.72 -10.54
C ALA A 300 -28.85 -1.90 -9.67
N GLY A 301 -27.87 -1.69 -8.78
CA GLY A 301 -27.32 -2.70 -7.87
C GLY A 301 -25.91 -3.15 -8.27
N GLY A 302 -25.06 -3.37 -7.26
CA GLY A 302 -23.64 -3.68 -7.45
C GLY A 302 -22.76 -2.44 -7.40
N ALA A 303 -21.59 -2.51 -8.04
CA ALA A 303 -20.64 -1.40 -8.07
C ALA A 303 -19.87 -1.36 -9.38
N LEU A 304 -19.49 -0.16 -9.79
CA LEU A 304 -18.53 0.07 -10.86
C LEU A 304 -17.17 0.33 -10.24
N VAL A 305 -16.15 -0.39 -10.71
CA VAL A 305 -14.74 -0.09 -10.39
C VAL A 305 -14.07 0.47 -11.63
N GLU A 306 -13.42 1.62 -11.52
CA GLU A 306 -12.78 2.31 -12.64
C GLU A 306 -11.31 2.63 -12.33
N VAL A 307 -10.47 2.60 -13.35
CA VAL A 307 -9.09 3.05 -13.27
C VAL A 307 -9.07 4.58 -13.32
N MET A 308 -8.49 5.19 -12.30
CA MET A 308 -8.38 6.64 -12.16
C MET A 308 -6.93 7.08 -12.39
N HIS A 309 -6.75 8.23 -13.04
CA HIS A 309 -5.42 8.77 -13.32
C HIS A 309 -5.34 10.26 -12.99
N ALA A 310 -4.21 10.70 -12.43
CA ALA A 310 -3.85 12.09 -12.21
C ALA A 310 -2.35 12.30 -12.49
N VAL A 311 -1.96 13.55 -12.80
CA VAL A 311 -0.54 13.90 -13.03
C VAL A 311 -0.13 15.02 -12.10
N GLN A 312 1.01 14.88 -11.44
CA GLN A 312 1.69 15.97 -10.76
C GLN A 312 2.87 16.44 -11.60
N TYR A 313 2.78 17.68 -12.08
CA TYR A 313 3.80 18.29 -12.94
C TYR A 313 5.01 18.86 -12.17
N GLN A 314 4.86 19.11 -10.86
CA GLN A 314 5.89 19.76 -10.03
C GLN A 314 5.88 19.19 -8.61
N SER A 315 7.08 18.89 -8.09
CA SER A 315 7.28 18.48 -6.70
C SER A 315 6.64 19.46 -5.73
N GLY A 316 5.90 18.94 -4.74
CA GLY A 316 5.27 19.79 -3.73
C GLY A 316 4.00 20.53 -4.19
N ARG A 317 3.63 20.50 -5.47
CA ARG A 317 2.37 21.07 -5.98
C ARG A 317 1.25 20.03 -6.07
N PRO A 318 -0.03 20.38 -5.88
CA PRO A 318 -1.13 19.44 -6.05
C PRO A 318 -1.09 18.77 -7.43
N ALA A 319 -1.53 17.53 -7.51
CA ALA A 319 -1.77 16.88 -8.79
C ALA A 319 -2.94 17.55 -9.54
N ALA A 320 -2.97 17.40 -10.85
CA ALA A 320 -4.15 17.72 -11.66
C ALA A 320 -5.36 16.90 -11.19
N PRO A 321 -6.60 17.36 -11.48
CA PRO A 321 -7.81 16.62 -11.14
C PRO A 321 -7.77 15.17 -11.66
N TRP A 322 -8.27 14.26 -10.85
CA TRP A 322 -8.43 12.85 -11.20
C TRP A 322 -9.42 12.70 -12.37
N ARG A 323 -9.02 11.92 -13.37
CA ARG A 323 -9.88 11.52 -14.49
C ARG A 323 -10.10 10.02 -14.48
N SER A 324 -11.33 9.59 -14.80
CA SER A 324 -11.60 8.18 -15.06
C SER A 324 -11.04 7.80 -16.43
N LEU A 325 -10.37 6.66 -16.46
CA LEU A 325 -9.97 5.93 -17.65
C LEU A 325 -10.86 4.69 -17.83
N GLY A 326 -12.05 4.66 -17.24
CA GLY A 326 -13.01 3.55 -17.33
C GLY A 326 -12.42 2.24 -16.80
N ASN A 327 -12.86 1.11 -17.37
CA ASN A 327 -12.51 -0.23 -16.93
C ASN A 327 -12.21 -1.14 -18.13
N PRO A 328 -11.27 -2.10 -18.03
CA PRO A 328 -11.02 -3.11 -19.06
C PRO A 328 -12.26 -3.85 -19.57
N ASN A 329 -13.27 -4.04 -18.73
CA ASN A 329 -14.52 -4.73 -19.00
C ASN A 329 -15.71 -3.77 -19.15
N GLY A 330 -15.45 -2.49 -19.42
CA GLY A 330 -16.48 -1.46 -19.62
C GLY A 330 -17.30 -1.19 -18.35
N SER A 331 -18.52 -0.70 -18.50
CA SER A 331 -19.41 -0.31 -17.41
C SER A 331 -20.27 -1.46 -16.87
N HIS A 332 -19.81 -2.71 -16.97
CA HIS A 332 -20.58 -3.86 -16.49
C HIS A 332 -20.46 -3.95 -14.95
N PRO A 333 -21.56 -3.87 -14.17
CA PRO A 333 -21.51 -3.76 -12.70
C PRO A 333 -20.99 -5.01 -11.98
N VAL A 334 -21.04 -6.17 -12.64
CA VAL A 334 -20.41 -7.40 -12.15
C VAL A 334 -18.93 -7.44 -12.55
N LYS A 335 -18.63 -7.46 -13.86
CA LYS A 335 -17.27 -7.69 -14.37
C LYS A 335 -16.27 -6.59 -14.01
N SER A 336 -16.72 -5.34 -13.91
CA SER A 336 -15.80 -4.22 -13.63
C SER A 336 -15.15 -4.32 -12.26
N ARG A 337 -15.80 -4.96 -11.28
CA ARG A 337 -15.33 -5.11 -9.89
C ARG A 337 -14.01 -5.87 -9.77
N GLU A 338 -13.73 -6.74 -10.72
CA GLU A 338 -12.55 -7.62 -10.68
C GLU A 338 -11.33 -7.07 -11.42
N VAL A 339 -11.36 -5.80 -11.83
CA VAL A 339 -10.15 -5.16 -12.35
C VAL A 339 -9.04 -5.23 -11.31
N GLY A 340 -7.86 -5.64 -11.75
CA GLY A 340 -6.70 -5.77 -10.86
C GLY A 340 -6.04 -4.46 -10.50
N VAL A 341 -5.05 -4.52 -9.61
CA VAL A 341 -4.14 -3.41 -9.32
C VAL A 341 -3.45 -2.98 -10.63
N PRO A 342 -3.58 -1.71 -11.06
CA PRO A 342 -2.93 -1.26 -12.29
C PRO A 342 -1.40 -1.22 -12.14
N ALA A 343 -0.68 -1.67 -13.15
CA ALA A 343 0.73 -1.37 -13.37
C ALA A 343 0.86 -0.23 -14.39
N VAL A 344 1.84 0.65 -14.18
CA VAL A 344 2.05 1.84 -15.03
C VAL A 344 3.53 2.06 -15.30
N VAL A 345 3.85 2.42 -16.54
CA VAL A 345 5.16 2.95 -16.98
C VAL A 345 4.93 4.18 -17.84
N VAL A 346 5.94 5.05 -17.96
CA VAL A 346 5.89 6.25 -18.80
C VAL A 346 7.09 6.21 -19.73
N ASP A 347 6.84 6.19 -21.04
CA ASP A 347 7.89 6.09 -22.04
C ASP A 347 8.76 7.36 -22.14
N ALA A 348 9.77 7.31 -23.01
CA ALA A 348 10.70 8.42 -23.24
C ALA A 348 10.03 9.67 -23.84
N ASP A 349 8.82 9.53 -24.41
CA ASP A 349 8.00 10.60 -24.95
C ASP A 349 7.02 11.17 -23.90
N GLY A 350 7.09 10.73 -22.65
CA GLY A 350 6.20 11.15 -21.58
C GLY A 350 4.81 10.51 -21.65
N CYS A 351 4.63 9.46 -22.45
CA CYS A 351 3.35 8.79 -22.66
C CYS A 351 3.17 7.63 -21.66
N PRO A 352 2.16 7.68 -20.77
CA PRO A 352 1.86 6.58 -19.87
C PRO A 352 1.23 5.38 -20.60
N HIS A 353 1.69 4.19 -20.22
CA HIS A 353 1.12 2.88 -20.58
C HIS A 353 0.63 2.18 -19.32
N LEU A 354 -0.63 1.77 -19.31
CA LEU A 354 -1.31 1.12 -18.21
C LEU A 354 -1.63 -0.33 -18.53
N PHE A 355 -1.52 -1.19 -17.52
CA PHE A 355 -1.85 -2.60 -17.58
C PHE A 355 -2.64 -3.00 -16.35
N ALA A 356 -3.68 -3.79 -16.53
CA ALA A 356 -4.45 -4.32 -15.41
C ALA A 356 -4.94 -5.72 -15.74
N ARG A 357 -5.01 -6.58 -14.71
CA ARG A 357 -5.77 -7.83 -14.79
C ARG A 357 -7.23 -7.48 -15.13
N ASN A 358 -7.81 -8.21 -16.07
CA ASN A 358 -9.22 -8.08 -16.46
C ASN A 358 -10.07 -9.21 -15.86
N PHE A 359 -11.40 -9.10 -15.96
CA PHE A 359 -12.33 -10.14 -15.51
C PHE A 359 -12.05 -11.51 -16.15
N GLY A 360 -11.49 -11.52 -17.36
CA GLY A 360 -11.01 -12.69 -18.10
C GLY A 360 -9.90 -13.50 -17.41
N ARG A 361 -9.33 -12.99 -16.30
CA ARG A 361 -8.03 -13.42 -15.75
C ARG A 361 -6.89 -13.33 -16.78
N GLY A 362 -7.01 -12.41 -17.74
CA GLY A 362 -5.93 -11.99 -18.64
C GLY A 362 -5.43 -10.58 -18.30
N VAL A 363 -4.64 -9.98 -19.18
CA VAL A 363 -4.17 -8.60 -19.04
C VAL A 363 -4.83 -7.72 -20.09
N SER A 364 -5.32 -6.56 -19.69
CA SER A 364 -5.70 -5.49 -20.63
C SER A 364 -4.75 -4.31 -20.52
N SER A 365 -4.53 -3.61 -21.63
CA SER A 365 -3.69 -2.42 -21.69
C SER A 365 -4.48 -1.18 -22.10
N ARG A 366 -4.03 -0.01 -21.67
CA ARG A 366 -4.48 1.29 -22.17
C ARG A 366 -3.32 2.27 -22.19
N SER A 367 -3.13 3.01 -23.27
CA SER A 367 -2.00 3.94 -23.43
C SER A 367 -2.48 5.34 -23.81
N GLN A 368 -1.69 6.35 -23.44
CA GLN A 368 -1.84 7.71 -23.90
C GLN A 368 -0.97 7.95 -25.14
N ALA A 369 -1.46 8.67 -26.13
CA ALA A 369 -0.68 9.12 -27.28
C ALA A 369 0.03 10.46 -26.95
N LYS A 370 0.99 10.85 -27.79
CA LYS A 370 1.79 12.08 -27.62
C LYS A 370 0.95 13.37 -27.59
N ASP A 371 -0.21 13.36 -28.22
CA ASP A 371 -1.17 14.49 -28.19
C ASP A 371 -1.96 14.56 -26.87
N GLY A 372 -1.72 13.63 -25.94
CA GLY A 372 -2.41 13.52 -24.67
C GLY A 372 -3.73 12.76 -24.73
N SER A 373 -4.17 12.30 -25.90
CA SER A 373 -5.39 11.49 -26.04
C SER A 373 -5.16 10.08 -25.50
N TRP A 374 -6.21 9.48 -24.92
CA TRP A 374 -6.16 8.10 -24.44
C TRP A 374 -6.83 7.18 -25.45
N GLY A 375 -6.13 6.13 -25.86
CA GLY A 375 -6.74 5.03 -26.62
C GLY A 375 -7.80 4.29 -25.79
N GLY A 376 -8.49 3.33 -26.41
CA GLY A 376 -9.40 2.42 -25.70
C GLY A 376 -8.64 1.37 -24.88
N TRP A 377 -9.36 0.66 -24.01
CA TRP A 377 -8.83 -0.57 -23.41
C TRP A 377 -8.71 -1.66 -24.48
N THR A 378 -7.59 -2.37 -24.48
CA THR A 378 -7.33 -3.49 -25.39
C THR A 378 -7.00 -4.73 -24.59
N ASP A 379 -7.75 -5.81 -24.79
CA ASP A 379 -7.46 -7.12 -24.22
C ASP A 379 -6.18 -7.70 -24.85
N ARG A 380 -5.20 -8.04 -24.02
CA ARG A 380 -3.93 -8.65 -24.41
C ARG A 380 -3.94 -10.16 -24.21
N GLN A 381 -5.12 -10.74 -23.99
CA GLN A 381 -5.31 -12.17 -23.76
C GLN A 381 -4.61 -12.64 -22.48
N GLY A 382 -4.46 -13.96 -22.33
CA GLY A 382 -3.97 -14.61 -21.12
C GLY A 382 -5.13 -15.17 -20.30
N SER A 383 -4.76 -15.99 -19.34
CA SER A 383 -5.66 -16.67 -18.40
C SER A 383 -4.89 -16.92 -17.11
N GLY A 384 -5.60 -17.22 -16.02
CA GLY A 384 -4.96 -17.58 -14.77
C GLY A 384 -4.25 -16.42 -14.04
N VAL A 385 -4.23 -15.21 -14.60
CA VAL A 385 -3.54 -14.05 -14.03
C VAL A 385 -4.11 -13.69 -12.66
N THR A 386 -3.22 -13.39 -11.73
CA THR A 386 -3.49 -12.84 -10.40
C THR A 386 -2.99 -11.40 -10.30
N ASP A 387 -3.33 -10.70 -9.22
CA ASP A 387 -2.86 -9.32 -8.99
C ASP A 387 -1.34 -9.29 -8.72
N GLY A 388 -0.72 -8.12 -8.93
CA GLY A 388 0.72 -7.94 -8.71
C GLY A 388 1.57 -7.95 -9.98
N LEU A 389 1.04 -7.38 -11.07
CA LEU A 389 1.75 -7.20 -12.34
C LEU A 389 2.98 -6.31 -12.15
N ALA A 390 4.05 -6.60 -12.89
CA ALA A 390 5.20 -5.72 -13.06
C ALA A 390 5.27 -5.23 -14.50
N ALA A 391 5.35 -3.91 -14.70
CA ALA A 391 5.57 -3.29 -16.00
C ALA A 391 6.90 -2.53 -15.98
N VAL A 392 7.66 -2.65 -17.06
CA VAL A 392 8.93 -1.95 -17.29
C VAL A 392 9.01 -1.49 -18.75
N LEU A 393 9.98 -0.64 -19.06
CA LEU A 393 10.36 -0.36 -20.45
C LEU A 393 11.60 -1.18 -20.80
N ASP A 394 11.62 -1.75 -22.00
CA ASP A 394 12.83 -2.35 -22.57
C ASP A 394 13.87 -1.28 -22.94
N ASP A 395 15.00 -1.71 -23.48
CA ASP A 395 16.08 -0.81 -23.89
C ASP A 395 15.74 0.05 -25.13
N GLN A 396 14.64 -0.25 -25.82
CA GLN A 396 14.07 0.55 -26.90
C GLN A 396 12.95 1.47 -26.42
N GLY A 397 12.66 1.50 -25.12
CA GLY A 397 11.59 2.29 -24.54
C GLY A 397 10.18 1.73 -24.77
N ALA A 398 10.05 0.48 -25.23
CA ALA A 398 8.75 -0.17 -25.39
C ALA A 398 8.34 -0.88 -24.09
N PRO A 399 7.05 -0.87 -23.72
CA PRO A 399 6.61 -1.53 -22.50
C PRO A 399 6.75 -3.06 -22.60
N GLU A 400 7.23 -3.67 -21.53
CA GLU A 400 7.11 -5.11 -21.25
C GLU A 400 6.35 -5.32 -19.94
N VAL A 401 5.53 -6.38 -19.89
CA VAL A 401 4.66 -6.68 -18.75
C VAL A 401 4.82 -8.13 -18.33
N PHE A 402 4.93 -8.33 -17.03
CA PHE A 402 5.02 -9.63 -16.38
C PHE A 402 3.85 -9.78 -15.43
N ALA A 403 3.12 -10.89 -15.54
CA ALA A 403 1.95 -11.14 -14.69
C ALA A 403 2.09 -12.49 -13.98
N PRO A 404 1.85 -12.54 -12.65
CA PRO A 404 1.80 -13.80 -11.94
C PRO A 404 0.55 -14.59 -12.34
N SER A 405 0.69 -15.88 -12.62
CA SER A 405 -0.43 -16.80 -12.92
C SER A 405 -0.24 -18.16 -12.25
N ASP A 406 -1.27 -19.00 -12.34
CA ASP A 406 -1.27 -20.40 -11.93
C ASP A 406 -0.30 -21.28 -12.74
N GLU A 407 0.04 -20.89 -13.96
CA GLU A 407 0.99 -21.60 -14.85
C GLU A 407 2.44 -21.07 -14.75
N GLY A 408 2.65 -19.92 -14.14
CA GLY A 408 3.97 -19.33 -13.95
C GLY A 408 3.96 -17.81 -14.04
N VAL A 409 5.01 -17.20 -14.63
CA VAL A 409 4.99 -15.77 -14.94
C VAL A 409 4.77 -15.56 -16.43
N LEU A 410 3.60 -15.05 -16.78
CA LEU A 410 3.27 -14.68 -18.17
C LEU A 410 4.00 -13.39 -18.55
N ARG A 411 4.49 -13.32 -19.80
CA ARG A 411 5.20 -12.15 -20.35
C ARG A 411 4.48 -11.62 -21.58
N TRP A 412 4.32 -10.31 -21.66
CA TRP A 412 3.96 -9.58 -22.86
C TRP A 412 5.09 -8.63 -23.22
N HIS A 413 5.50 -8.64 -24.48
CA HIS A 413 6.55 -7.79 -25.00
C HIS A 413 6.16 -7.26 -26.37
N ARG A 414 6.95 -6.31 -26.88
CA ARG A 414 6.75 -5.75 -28.22
C ARG A 414 6.67 -6.84 -29.28
N ALA A 415 5.67 -6.75 -30.16
CA ALA A 415 5.54 -7.66 -31.29
C ALA A 415 6.72 -7.50 -32.28
N PRO A 416 7.17 -8.57 -32.97
CA PRO A 416 8.30 -8.50 -33.90
C PRO A 416 8.10 -7.53 -35.08
N ASP A 417 6.85 -7.33 -35.52
CA ASP A 417 6.46 -6.35 -36.53
C ASP A 417 6.37 -4.91 -35.97
N GLY A 418 6.50 -4.75 -34.66
CA GLY A 418 6.45 -3.49 -33.95
C GLY A 418 5.04 -3.02 -33.57
N ASP A 419 3.98 -3.77 -33.90
CA ASP A 419 2.60 -3.37 -33.61
C ASP A 419 2.09 -3.97 -32.30
N GLY A 420 2.10 -3.14 -31.25
CA GLY A 420 1.55 -3.49 -29.95
C GLY A 420 2.34 -4.57 -29.19
N LEU A 421 1.63 -5.27 -28.30
CA LEU A 421 2.19 -6.28 -27.41
C LEU A 421 1.68 -7.67 -27.77
N VAL A 422 2.61 -8.63 -27.81
CA VAL A 422 2.34 -10.06 -27.98
C VAL A 422 2.71 -10.82 -26.71
N ARG A 423 1.94 -11.86 -26.37
CA ARG A 423 2.26 -12.76 -25.26
C ARG A 423 3.35 -13.73 -25.68
N SER A 424 4.36 -13.93 -24.82
CA SER A 424 5.30 -15.03 -25.00
C SER A 424 4.55 -16.39 -24.91
N PRO A 425 4.92 -17.38 -25.73
CA PRO A 425 4.25 -18.67 -25.75
C PRO A 425 4.50 -19.50 -24.48
N HIS A 426 5.64 -19.31 -23.83
CA HIS A 426 6.04 -20.03 -22.62
C HIS A 426 6.15 -19.07 -21.43
N PRO A 427 5.53 -19.38 -20.27
CA PRO A 427 5.75 -18.65 -19.03
C PRO A 427 7.20 -18.77 -18.55
N LEU A 428 7.67 -17.80 -17.75
CA LEU A 428 8.94 -17.95 -17.02
C LEU A 428 8.75 -18.96 -15.87
N PRO A 429 9.79 -19.75 -15.51
CA PRO A 429 9.67 -20.94 -14.66
C PRO A 429 9.60 -20.63 -13.13
N LEU A 430 8.78 -19.67 -12.74
CA LEU A 430 8.45 -19.33 -11.35
C LEU A 430 6.97 -19.61 -11.12
N LEU A 431 6.62 -20.37 -10.09
CA LEU A 431 5.23 -20.45 -9.62
C LEU A 431 5.05 -19.38 -8.53
N PRO A 432 4.38 -18.25 -8.78
CA PRO A 432 4.31 -17.16 -7.82
C PRO A 432 3.52 -17.57 -6.57
N VAL A 433 3.99 -17.19 -5.38
CA VAL A 433 3.19 -17.29 -4.15
C VAL A 433 1.88 -16.49 -4.37
N PRO A 434 0.69 -17.06 -4.13
CA PRO A 434 -0.56 -16.33 -4.27
C PRO A 434 -0.56 -15.02 -3.48
N GLY A 435 -0.94 -13.92 -4.13
CA GLY A 435 -0.96 -12.59 -3.51
C GLY A 435 0.42 -11.91 -3.38
N SER A 436 1.49 -12.51 -3.90
CA SER A 436 2.80 -11.86 -3.99
C SER A 436 2.91 -11.03 -5.28
N PRO A 437 3.28 -9.74 -5.20
CA PRO A 437 3.53 -8.94 -6.38
C PRO A 437 4.88 -9.27 -7.01
N LEU A 438 4.96 -9.25 -8.34
CA LEU A 438 6.22 -9.28 -9.05
C LEU A 438 6.90 -7.91 -8.99
N ALA A 439 8.22 -7.91 -9.14
CA ALA A 439 8.99 -6.72 -9.47
C ALA A 439 9.88 -7.01 -10.67
N ALA A 440 10.08 -6.03 -11.55
CA ALA A 440 10.96 -6.20 -12.70
C ALA A 440 11.81 -4.95 -12.89
N GLN A 441 13.01 -5.14 -13.45
CA GLN A 441 13.93 -4.03 -13.73
C GLN A 441 14.78 -4.37 -14.97
N PRO A 442 14.98 -3.41 -15.90
CA PRO A 442 15.97 -3.56 -16.96
C PRO A 442 17.38 -3.71 -16.37
N THR A 443 18.10 -4.75 -16.75
CA THR A 443 19.39 -5.11 -16.13
C THR A 443 20.60 -4.90 -17.05
N GLY A 444 20.43 -4.98 -18.36
CA GLY A 444 21.49 -4.63 -19.33
C GLY A 444 21.28 -5.30 -20.69
N GLY A 445 21.72 -4.67 -21.79
CA GLY A 445 21.70 -5.25 -23.16
C GLY A 445 20.35 -5.87 -23.56
N GLY A 446 19.25 -5.16 -23.36
CA GLY A 446 17.88 -5.61 -23.65
C GLY A 446 17.31 -6.63 -22.68
N ARG A 447 18.04 -7.01 -21.63
CA ARG A 447 17.57 -7.97 -20.62
C ARG A 447 16.83 -7.26 -19.49
N ILE A 448 15.81 -7.95 -19.01
CA ILE A 448 15.03 -7.59 -17.84
C ILE A 448 15.14 -8.74 -16.86
N THR A 449 15.39 -8.43 -15.59
CA THR A 449 15.31 -9.41 -14.50
C THR A 449 14.01 -9.19 -13.74
N VAL A 450 13.22 -10.26 -13.62
CA VAL A 450 11.95 -10.33 -12.89
C VAL A 450 12.20 -11.03 -11.57
N TYR A 451 11.60 -10.52 -10.50
CA TYR A 451 11.72 -11.04 -9.15
C TYR A 451 10.35 -11.41 -8.62
N GLY A 452 10.25 -12.58 -7.99
CA GLY A 452 9.04 -13.05 -7.34
C GLY A 452 9.33 -14.18 -6.37
N SER A 453 8.44 -14.34 -5.39
CA SER A 453 8.52 -15.42 -4.41
C SER A 453 7.94 -16.70 -5.02
N ASP A 454 8.65 -17.81 -4.91
CA ASP A 454 8.20 -19.09 -5.47
C ASP A 454 7.37 -19.89 -4.46
N ALA A 455 6.20 -20.36 -4.87
CA ALA A 455 5.28 -21.11 -4.02
C ALA A 455 5.83 -22.49 -3.59
N ARG A 456 6.83 -23.03 -4.29
CA ARG A 456 7.41 -24.35 -4.01
C ARG A 456 8.38 -24.31 -2.83
N ASP A 457 9.10 -23.21 -2.63
CA ASP A 457 10.13 -23.09 -1.59
C ASP A 457 10.05 -21.81 -0.75
N GLY A 458 9.14 -20.89 -1.07
CA GLY A 458 8.92 -19.62 -0.40
C GLY A 458 10.04 -18.59 -0.60
N ALA A 459 11.06 -18.88 -1.42
CA ALA A 459 12.19 -18.01 -1.63
C ALA A 459 11.93 -16.97 -2.73
N LEU A 460 12.63 -15.84 -2.67
CA LEU A 460 12.73 -14.90 -3.78
C LEU A 460 13.66 -15.48 -4.85
N TRP A 461 13.17 -15.44 -6.10
CA TRP A 461 13.91 -15.83 -7.29
C TRP A 461 14.06 -14.64 -8.21
N ALA A 462 15.15 -14.63 -8.97
CA ALA A 462 15.37 -13.75 -10.11
C ALA A 462 15.33 -14.55 -11.41
N LEU A 463 14.47 -14.14 -12.34
CA LEU A 463 14.29 -14.73 -13.65
C LEU A 463 14.61 -13.68 -14.70
N ARG A 464 15.68 -13.89 -15.45
CA ARG A 464 16.09 -12.99 -16.52
C ARG A 464 15.50 -13.44 -17.84
N THR A 465 15.16 -12.48 -18.70
CA THR A 465 14.50 -12.75 -20.00
C THR A 465 15.37 -13.54 -21.00
N ASP A 466 16.65 -13.76 -20.70
CA ASP A 466 17.55 -14.65 -21.44
C ASP A 466 17.50 -16.12 -20.98
N GLY A 467 16.70 -16.43 -19.96
CA GLY A 467 16.50 -17.77 -19.42
C GLY A 467 17.27 -18.08 -18.13
N ALA A 468 18.11 -17.18 -17.64
CA ALA A 468 18.75 -17.37 -16.33
C ALA A 468 17.71 -17.33 -15.20
N ALA A 469 17.78 -18.31 -14.28
CA ALA A 469 16.95 -18.37 -13.09
C ALA A 469 17.84 -18.61 -11.88
N THR A 470 17.75 -17.74 -10.87
CA THR A 470 18.61 -17.79 -9.69
C THR A 470 17.79 -17.58 -8.43
N ARG A 471 17.95 -18.50 -7.47
CA ARG A 471 17.37 -18.38 -6.14
C ARG A 471 18.21 -17.38 -5.34
N ILE A 472 17.60 -16.26 -4.94
CA ILE A 472 18.28 -15.15 -4.23
C ILE A 472 18.04 -15.24 -2.70
N GLY A 473 17.19 -16.17 -2.25
CA GLY A 473 16.84 -16.30 -0.83
C GLY A 473 15.75 -15.28 -0.48
N GLY A 474 15.82 -14.63 0.67
CA GLY A 474 14.83 -13.61 1.02
C GLY A 474 14.91 -13.22 2.49
N ALA A 475 14.42 -12.04 2.82
CA ALA A 475 14.23 -11.60 4.20
C ALA A 475 12.79 -11.80 4.70
N GLY A 476 11.92 -12.41 3.86
CA GLY A 476 10.49 -12.56 4.08
C GLY A 476 9.66 -11.50 3.36
N GLY A 477 8.38 -11.37 3.73
CA GLY A 477 7.44 -10.44 3.11
C GLY A 477 6.77 -10.98 1.84
N ALA A 478 5.70 -10.31 1.40
CA ALA A 478 4.92 -10.75 0.24
C ALA A 478 5.56 -10.32 -1.08
N GLY A 479 6.29 -9.20 -1.13
CA GLY A 479 6.94 -8.71 -2.36
C GLY A 479 8.38 -8.26 -2.19
N VAL A 480 8.94 -7.67 -3.25
CA VAL A 480 10.26 -7.03 -3.24
C VAL A 480 10.24 -5.66 -3.91
N THR A 481 10.99 -4.72 -3.35
CA THR A 481 11.27 -3.42 -3.95
C THR A 481 12.65 -3.42 -4.58
N LEU A 482 12.73 -2.89 -5.80
CA LEU A 482 13.96 -2.78 -6.59
C LEU A 482 14.42 -1.32 -6.67
N ALA A 483 15.73 -1.12 -6.64
CA ALA A 483 16.37 0.11 -7.08
C ALA A 483 17.68 -0.21 -7.82
N ARG A 484 18.11 0.76 -8.65
CA ARG A 484 19.48 0.82 -9.18
C ARG A 484 20.24 1.93 -8.49
N ALA A 485 21.43 1.62 -8.01
CA ALA A 485 22.30 2.59 -7.38
C ALA A 485 23.76 2.26 -7.64
N ALA A 486 24.58 3.30 -7.75
CA ALA A 486 26.03 3.15 -7.75
C ALA A 486 26.49 2.91 -6.30
N ILE A 487 27.15 1.78 -6.04
CA ILE A 487 27.70 1.43 -4.72
C ILE A 487 29.20 1.16 -4.93
N ASP A 488 30.05 1.97 -4.29
CA ASP A 488 31.51 1.94 -4.50
C ASP A 488 31.94 2.00 -5.98
N GLY A 489 31.15 2.69 -6.82
CA GLY A 489 31.39 2.83 -8.25
C GLY A 489 30.85 1.68 -9.13
N TYR A 490 30.25 0.66 -8.54
CA TYR A 490 29.58 -0.42 -9.27
C TYR A 490 28.09 -0.15 -9.43
N ASP A 491 27.56 -0.44 -10.61
CA ASP A 491 26.11 -0.44 -10.84
C ASP A 491 25.48 -1.68 -10.20
N CYS A 492 24.67 -1.45 -9.16
CA CYS A 492 24.13 -2.51 -8.33
C CYS A 492 22.60 -2.53 -8.38
N THR A 493 22.06 -3.74 -8.41
CA THR A 493 20.66 -3.98 -8.09
C THR A 493 20.52 -4.04 -6.59
N VAL A 494 19.69 -3.16 -6.03
CA VAL A 494 19.32 -3.14 -4.62
C VAL A 494 17.93 -3.73 -4.46
N LEU A 495 17.80 -4.66 -3.52
CA LEU A 495 16.58 -5.34 -3.13
C LEU A 495 16.17 -4.89 -1.73
N LEU A 496 14.87 -4.66 -1.54
CA LEU A 496 14.30 -4.36 -0.24
C LEU A 496 13.07 -5.21 0.02
N GLN A 497 12.96 -5.75 1.24
CA GLN A 497 11.78 -6.48 1.70
C GLN A 497 11.37 -6.01 3.09
N ARG A 498 10.08 -6.13 3.42
CA ARG A 498 9.63 -6.08 4.81
C ARG A 498 9.80 -7.49 5.39
N ALA A 499 10.63 -7.63 6.41
CA ALA A 499 10.76 -8.89 7.10
C ALA A 499 9.54 -9.22 7.96
N PRO A 500 9.37 -10.48 8.42
CA PRO A 500 8.25 -10.88 9.27
C PRO A 500 8.11 -10.02 10.53
N GLU A 501 9.24 -9.61 11.12
CA GLU A 501 9.33 -8.77 12.33
C GLU A 501 8.98 -7.29 12.10
N GLY A 502 8.67 -6.91 10.85
CA GLY A 502 8.31 -5.53 10.50
C GLY A 502 9.45 -4.61 10.13
N GLU A 503 10.68 -5.09 10.21
CA GLU A 503 11.84 -4.33 9.79
C GLU A 503 12.08 -4.39 8.28
N THR A 504 12.53 -3.27 7.74
CA THR A 504 13.06 -3.17 6.38
C THR A 504 14.40 -3.92 6.33
N ALA A 505 14.45 -4.93 5.47
CA ALA A 505 15.66 -5.63 5.11
C ALA A 505 16.16 -5.15 3.74
N ILE A 506 17.47 -5.06 3.60
CA ILE A 506 18.16 -4.61 2.37
C ILE A 506 19.20 -5.63 1.94
N ALA A 507 19.37 -5.78 0.64
CA ALA A 507 20.42 -6.56 0.04
C ALA A 507 20.82 -5.94 -1.31
N ALA A 508 22.06 -6.12 -1.75
CA ALA A 508 22.50 -5.63 -3.05
C ALA A 508 23.58 -6.50 -3.68
N TYR A 509 23.64 -6.51 -5.00
CA TYR A 509 24.68 -7.18 -5.79
C TYR A 509 24.92 -6.40 -7.09
N PRO A 510 26.12 -6.53 -7.71
CA PRO A 510 26.39 -5.96 -9.03
C PRO A 510 25.35 -6.46 -10.04
N THR A 511 24.73 -5.57 -10.80
CA THR A 511 23.64 -5.96 -11.70
C THR A 511 24.11 -7.04 -12.70
N GLU A 512 23.23 -8.02 -12.99
CA GLU A 512 23.48 -9.23 -13.81
C GLU A 512 24.37 -10.29 -13.15
N HIS A 513 24.77 -10.08 -11.89
CA HIS A 513 25.46 -11.07 -11.06
C HIS A 513 24.53 -11.60 -9.96
N GLU A 514 23.31 -12.02 -10.32
CA GLU A 514 22.30 -12.55 -9.39
C GLU A 514 22.80 -13.76 -8.57
N ALA A 515 23.77 -14.50 -9.09
CA ALA A 515 24.40 -15.65 -8.43
C ALA A 515 25.48 -15.25 -7.40
N SER A 516 25.68 -13.95 -7.14
CA SER A 516 26.54 -13.50 -6.06
C SER A 516 25.98 -13.94 -4.71
N ASP A 517 26.84 -14.30 -3.76
CA ASP A 517 26.41 -14.62 -2.39
C ASP A 517 25.81 -13.38 -1.72
N LEU A 518 24.48 -13.28 -1.81
CA LEU A 518 23.71 -12.19 -1.26
C LEU A 518 23.37 -12.46 0.21
N TRP A 519 23.50 -11.44 1.04
CA TRP A 519 23.01 -11.48 2.42
C TRP A 519 22.04 -10.33 2.65
N TRP A 520 21.03 -10.59 3.50
CA TRP A 520 20.00 -9.61 3.84
C TRP A 520 20.32 -8.97 5.19
N GLU A 521 20.47 -7.64 5.19
CA GLU A 521 20.71 -6.86 6.40
C GLU A 521 19.43 -6.24 6.92
N ARG A 522 19.23 -6.24 8.24
CA ARG A 522 18.14 -5.50 8.89
C ARG A 522 18.57 -4.07 9.16
N THR A 523 17.81 -3.13 8.63
CA THR A 523 18.16 -1.71 8.68
C THR A 523 17.60 -0.98 9.89
N GLY A 524 16.74 -1.63 10.70
CA GLY A 524 16.01 -1.02 11.81
C GLY A 524 14.80 -0.16 11.40
N GLY A 525 14.52 -0.04 10.09
CA GLY A 525 13.39 0.71 9.57
C GLY A 525 12.07 -0.03 9.73
N GLN A 526 11.29 0.31 10.74
CA GLN A 526 9.98 -0.29 10.98
C GLN A 526 8.98 0.09 9.87
N GLY A 527 8.21 -0.89 9.41
CA GLY A 527 7.28 -0.73 8.29
C GLY A 527 6.08 -1.68 8.38
N VAL A 528 4.92 -1.23 7.92
CA VAL A 528 3.72 -2.10 7.82
C VAL A 528 3.64 -2.89 6.50
N ARG A 529 4.39 -2.46 5.47
CA ARG A 529 4.46 -3.09 4.12
C ARG A 529 5.81 -2.86 3.47
N GLU A 530 5.96 -3.33 2.23
CA GLU A 530 7.15 -3.21 1.42
C GLU A 530 7.65 -1.75 1.37
N PRO A 531 8.93 -1.52 1.65
CA PRO A 531 9.54 -0.19 1.62
C PRO A 531 9.67 0.33 0.18
N ALA A 532 9.97 1.62 0.04
CA ALA A 532 10.35 2.26 -1.22
C ALA A 532 11.84 2.59 -1.25
N ALA A 533 12.39 2.70 -2.46
CA ALA A 533 13.71 3.25 -2.68
C ALA A 533 13.73 4.21 -3.87
N ALA A 534 14.62 5.20 -3.81
CA ALA A 534 15.02 6.05 -4.91
C ALA A 534 16.45 6.55 -4.70
N VAL A 535 17.08 7.07 -5.76
CA VAL A 535 18.35 7.79 -5.65
C VAL A 535 18.06 9.29 -5.53
N ASP A 536 18.67 9.98 -4.57
CA ASP A 536 18.48 11.42 -4.36
C ASP A 536 19.32 12.28 -5.33
N ALA A 537 19.20 13.61 -5.23
CA ALA A 537 19.94 14.54 -6.08
C ALA A 537 21.47 14.45 -5.97
N TYR A 538 22.00 13.78 -4.95
CA TYR A 538 23.43 13.61 -4.72
C TYR A 538 23.92 12.19 -5.02
N GLY A 539 23.08 11.35 -5.65
CA GLY A 539 23.46 9.99 -6.02
C GLY A 539 23.37 8.98 -4.87
N ARG A 540 22.79 9.36 -3.73
CA ARG A 540 22.67 8.47 -2.56
C ARG A 540 21.39 7.66 -2.65
N LEU A 541 21.46 6.38 -2.32
CA LEU A 541 20.25 5.58 -2.12
C LEU A 541 19.46 6.13 -0.91
N VAL A 542 18.15 6.30 -1.08
CA VAL A 542 17.21 6.67 -0.03
C VAL A 542 16.15 5.59 0.07
N VAL A 543 15.93 5.10 1.28
CA VAL A 543 14.93 4.09 1.60
C VAL A 543 13.84 4.70 2.45
N ALA A 544 12.59 4.38 2.17
CA ALA A 544 11.44 4.85 2.92
C ALA A 544 10.51 3.71 3.33
N SER A 545 9.89 3.83 4.50
CA SER A 545 8.82 2.96 4.97
C SER A 545 7.71 3.80 5.62
N LEU A 546 6.52 3.21 5.77
CA LEU A 546 5.48 3.76 6.63
C LEU A 546 5.50 2.99 7.94
N ASP A 547 5.80 3.68 9.03
CA ASP A 547 5.77 3.06 10.36
C ASP A 547 4.34 2.59 10.72
N PRO A 548 4.18 1.80 11.79
CA PRO A 548 2.87 1.38 12.24
C PRO A 548 1.89 2.54 12.35
N GLU A 549 2.31 3.72 12.84
CA GLU A 549 1.44 4.90 12.97
C GLU A 549 1.09 5.61 11.64
N GLY A 550 1.56 5.10 10.50
CA GLY A 550 1.32 5.69 9.18
C GLY A 550 2.19 6.91 8.89
N ARG A 551 3.27 7.11 9.65
CA ARG A 551 4.25 8.18 9.43
C ARG A 551 5.34 7.71 8.49
N LEU A 552 5.83 8.62 7.65
CA LEU A 552 6.94 8.34 6.77
C LEU A 552 8.24 8.24 7.59
N ARG A 553 8.96 7.14 7.41
CA ARG A 553 10.32 6.93 7.90
C ARG A 553 11.27 6.92 6.72
N VAL A 554 12.41 7.58 6.84
CA VAL A 554 13.42 7.65 5.78
C VAL A 554 14.80 7.38 6.34
N ALA A 555 15.60 6.58 5.64
CA ALA A 555 17.03 6.44 5.83
C ALA A 555 17.77 6.71 4.51
N ARG A 556 18.97 7.26 4.59
CA ARG A 556 19.80 7.59 3.42
C ARG A 556 21.12 6.85 3.51
N GLN A 557 21.68 6.52 2.36
CA GLN A 557 23.02 5.95 2.27
C GLN A 557 24.05 6.92 2.88
N ASP A 558 24.87 6.39 3.77
CA ASP A 558 26.05 7.04 4.31
C ASP A 558 27.24 6.77 3.39
N THR A 559 27.49 7.72 2.49
CA THR A 559 28.60 7.68 1.53
C THR A 559 29.97 7.95 2.15
N THR A 560 30.06 8.18 3.48
CA THR A 560 31.34 8.31 4.16
C THR A 560 31.94 6.96 4.55
N ALA A 561 31.14 5.90 4.54
CA ALA A 561 31.55 4.52 4.72
C ALA A 561 31.60 3.77 3.38
N PRO A 562 32.47 2.77 3.21
CA PRO A 562 32.45 1.91 2.05
C PRO A 562 31.18 1.04 2.01
N GLY A 563 30.73 0.72 0.81
CA GLY A 563 29.62 -0.19 0.56
C GLY A 563 28.24 0.43 0.74
N LEU A 564 27.27 -0.43 1.03
CA LEU A 564 25.88 -0.05 1.23
C LEU A 564 25.57 0.08 2.72
N LEU A 565 25.93 1.22 3.31
CA LEU A 565 25.53 1.56 4.68
C LEU A 565 24.41 2.60 4.65
N LEU A 566 23.33 2.38 5.39
CA LEU A 566 22.32 3.41 5.64
C LEU A 566 22.63 4.15 6.95
N GLY A 567 22.47 5.47 6.93
CA GLY A 567 22.41 6.28 8.14
C GLY A 567 21.14 6.01 8.97
N GLY A 568 21.03 6.69 10.11
CA GLY A 568 19.90 6.51 11.02
C GLY A 568 18.55 6.87 10.39
N TRP A 569 17.51 6.08 10.72
CA TRP A 569 16.14 6.34 10.31
C TRP A 569 15.55 7.56 11.00
N VAL A 570 14.95 8.46 10.21
CA VAL A 570 14.25 9.66 10.69
C VAL A 570 12.76 9.52 10.41
N THR A 571 11.93 9.92 11.38
CA THR A 571 10.49 10.09 11.17
C THR A 571 10.21 11.50 10.65
N VAL A 572 9.45 11.57 9.57
CA VAL A 572 9.01 12.79 8.90
C VAL A 572 7.68 13.28 9.46
#